data_AF-A0A7S1J337-F1
#
_entry.id   AF-A0A7S1J337-F1
#
_cell.length_a   1.000
_cell.length_b   1.000
_cell.length_c   1.000
_cell.angle_alpha   90.00
_cell.angle_beta   90.00
_cell.angle_gamma   90.00
#
_symmetry.space_group_name_H-M   'P 1'
#
loop_
_entity.id
_entity.type
_entity.pdbx_description
1 polymer ?
#
loop_
_entity_poly.entity_id
_entity_poly.type
_entity_poly.pdbx_seq_one_letter_code
_entity_poly.pdbx_strand_id
1 'polypeptide(L)'
;MASSHRKNKGTNDNVKVFVRIRPFNEQEISAARGSLPQRCTLLASSDTLLSSIHPESKLQHQFPFDRVFWSIPGDQVATSSVAYTDQAEVYEQMGVPVLNSAFEGYNGCIFAYGQ
;
A
#
# COMPACT_ATOMS: atom_id res chain seq x y z
N MET A 1 5.51 -44.39 20.99
CA MET A 1 5.23 -43.44 19.88
C MET A 1 5.99 -42.16 20.17
N ALA A 2 7.04 -41.88 19.40
CA ALA A 2 7.93 -40.75 19.68
C ALA A 2 7.23 -39.43 19.33
N SER A 3 7.02 -38.59 20.33
CA SER A 3 6.56 -37.20 20.16
C SER A 3 7.64 -36.41 19.44
N SER A 4 7.42 -36.14 18.16
CA SER A 4 8.32 -35.33 17.34
C SER A 4 8.12 -33.86 17.74
N HIS A 5 8.98 -33.36 18.63
CA HIS A 5 9.10 -31.94 18.92
C HIS A 5 9.59 -31.22 17.65
N ARG A 6 8.65 -30.59 16.93
CA ARG A 6 8.98 -29.58 15.92
C ARG A 6 9.67 -28.42 16.63
N LYS A 7 10.98 -28.27 16.42
CA LYS A 7 11.71 -27.05 16.76
C LYS A 7 11.13 -25.92 15.90
N ASN A 8 10.37 -25.00 16.49
CA ASN A 8 10.05 -23.73 15.86
C ASN A 8 11.37 -22.98 15.64
N LYS A 9 11.84 -22.95 14.39
CA LYS A 9 12.76 -21.91 13.95
C LYS A 9 11.96 -20.62 14.00
N GLY A 10 12.24 -19.75 14.98
CA GLY A 10 11.66 -18.41 15.00
C GLY A 10 11.98 -17.72 13.68
N THR A 11 10.95 -17.50 12.86
CA THR A 11 11.04 -16.64 11.70
C THR A 11 11.22 -15.23 12.22
N ASN A 12 12.36 -14.62 11.93
CA ASN A 12 12.63 -13.23 12.31
C ASN A 12 11.89 -12.35 11.30
N ASP A 13 10.60 -12.12 11.53
CA ASP A 13 9.77 -11.31 10.64
C ASP A 13 9.99 -9.83 10.92
N ASN A 14 10.42 -9.11 9.89
CA ASN A 14 10.51 -7.66 9.92
C ASN A 14 9.10 -7.06 9.85
N VAL A 15 8.94 -5.85 10.41
CA VAL A 15 7.72 -5.05 10.21
C VAL A 15 7.49 -4.87 8.70
N LYS A 16 6.29 -5.22 8.25
CA LYS A 16 5.83 -5.02 6.88
C LYS A 16 5.18 -3.65 6.74
N VAL A 17 5.61 -2.88 5.74
CA VAL A 17 5.13 -1.52 5.49
C VAL A 17 4.48 -1.46 4.12
N PHE A 18 3.19 -1.15 4.14
CA PHE A 18 2.36 -1.00 2.95
C PHE A 18 1.93 0.46 2.80
N VAL A 19 1.81 0.93 1.56
CA VAL A 19 1.22 2.23 1.26
C VAL A 19 0.01 2.06 0.38
N ARG A 20 -1.06 2.82 0.64
CA ARG A 20 -2.25 2.84 -0.20
C ARG A 20 -2.54 4.25 -0.67
N ILE A 21 -2.59 4.44 -1.99
CA ILE A 21 -2.94 5.72 -2.60
C ILE A 21 -4.45 5.75 -2.86
N ARG A 22 -5.13 6.76 -2.31
CA ARG A 22 -6.56 6.98 -2.51
C ARG A 22 -6.86 7.87 -3.72
N PRO A 23 -8.08 7.81 -4.29
CA PRO A 23 -8.57 8.80 -5.25
C PRO A 23 -8.65 10.19 -4.62
N PHE A 24 -8.81 11.21 -5.46
CA PHE A 24 -9.13 12.54 -4.95
C PHE A 24 -10.52 12.55 -4.34
N ASN A 25 -10.68 13.26 -3.23
CA ASN A 25 -11.99 13.50 -2.63
C ASN A 25 -12.68 14.68 -3.32
N GLU A 26 -13.98 14.88 -3.03
CA GLU A 26 -14.78 15.95 -3.63
C GLU A 26 -14.23 17.34 -3.33
N GLN A 27 -13.67 17.55 -2.14
CA GLN A 27 -13.10 18.84 -1.75
C GLN A 27 -11.88 19.20 -2.60
N GLU A 28 -10.97 18.24 -2.80
CA GLU A 28 -9.78 18.38 -3.63
C GLU A 28 -10.16 18.67 -5.09
N ILE A 29 -11.15 17.95 -5.61
CA ILE A 29 -11.68 18.16 -6.98
C ILE A 29 -12.30 19.56 -7.11
N SER A 30 -13.13 19.97 -6.14
CA SER A 30 -13.78 21.28 -6.16
C SER A 30 -12.77 22.45 -6.08
N ALA A 31 -11.71 22.29 -5.29
CA ALA A 31 -10.65 23.28 -5.13
C ALA A 31 -9.85 23.52 -6.41
N ALA A 32 -9.80 22.53 -7.31
CA ALA A 32 -9.10 22.61 -8.59
C ALA A 32 -9.86 23.39 -9.68
N ARG A 33 -11.01 24.00 -9.35
CA ARG A 33 -11.77 24.97 -10.19
C ARG A 33 -11.97 24.52 -11.64
N GLY A 34 -12.36 23.26 -11.85
CA GLY A 34 -12.66 22.70 -13.18
C GLY A 34 -11.48 22.03 -13.88
N SER A 35 -10.30 22.01 -13.26
CA SER A 35 -9.17 21.14 -13.65
C SER A 35 -9.07 19.93 -12.72
N LEU A 36 -8.34 18.88 -13.14
CA LEU A 36 -7.98 17.78 -12.24
C LEU A 36 -6.92 18.25 -11.22
N PRO A 37 -7.05 17.90 -9.93
CA PRO A 37 -6.03 18.22 -8.95
C PRO A 37 -4.67 17.63 -9.31
N GLN A 38 -3.59 18.34 -8.99
CA GLN A 38 -2.24 17.83 -9.22
C GLN A 38 -1.93 16.72 -8.22
N ARG A 39 -1.58 15.53 -8.72
CA ARG A 39 -1.11 14.42 -7.89
C ARG A 39 0.39 14.55 -7.61
N CYS A 40 0.77 14.42 -6.35
CA CYS A 40 2.17 14.46 -5.91
C CYS A 40 2.76 13.06 -5.70
N THR A 41 2.04 12.00 -6.09
CA THR A 41 2.47 10.61 -5.97
C THR A 41 2.45 9.91 -7.32
N LEU A 42 3.52 9.21 -7.66
CA LEU A 42 3.60 8.34 -8.83
C LEU A 42 4.07 6.96 -8.40
N LEU A 43 3.37 5.93 -8.86
CA LEU A 43 3.86 4.57 -8.75
C LEU A 43 4.87 4.30 -9.86
N ALA A 44 5.99 3.65 -9.53
CA ALA A 44 6.93 3.15 -10.52
C ALA A 44 6.33 1.99 -11.32
N SER A 45 7.10 1.40 -12.24
CA SER A 45 6.70 0.17 -12.93
C SER A 45 6.56 -1.04 -12.01
N SER A 46 7.18 -1.00 -10.83
CA SER A 46 6.95 -1.97 -9.75
C SER A 46 6.02 -1.40 -8.68
N ASP A 47 5.22 -2.27 -8.09
CA ASP A 47 4.33 -1.95 -6.97
C ASP A 47 5.07 -1.86 -5.63
N THR A 48 6.39 -1.66 -5.64
CA THR A 48 7.25 -1.60 -4.44
C THR A 48 7.93 -0.25 -4.28
N LEU A 49 7.85 0.64 -5.27
CA LEU A 49 8.55 1.91 -5.28
C LEU A 49 7.59 3.07 -5.53
N LEU A 50 7.36 3.88 -4.51
CA LEU A 50 6.53 5.08 -4.58
C LEU A 50 7.41 6.32 -4.76
N SER A 51 7.04 7.18 -5.69
CA SER A 51 7.67 8.48 -5.88
C SER A 51 6.79 9.60 -5.34
N SER A 52 7.34 10.41 -4.44
CA SER A 52 6.74 11.69 -4.02
C SER A 52 7.36 12.83 -4.83
N ILE A 53 6.53 13.71 -5.37
CA ILE A 53 6.93 14.84 -6.21
C ILE A 53 6.56 16.13 -5.50
N HIS A 54 7.56 16.97 -5.26
CA HIS A 54 7.33 18.30 -4.73
C HIS A 54 6.60 19.17 -5.79
N PRO A 55 5.47 19.81 -5.45
CA PRO A 55 4.63 20.49 -6.43
C PRO A 55 5.34 21.65 -7.14
N GLU A 56 6.17 22.42 -6.42
CA GLU A 56 6.89 23.59 -6.96
C GLU A 56 8.24 23.23 -7.58
N SER A 57 9.18 22.70 -6.80
CA SER A 57 10.54 22.38 -7.26
C SER A 57 10.64 21.20 -8.23
N LYS A 58 9.57 20.40 -8.38
CA LYS A 58 9.54 19.14 -9.15
C LYS A 58 10.57 18.11 -8.68
N LEU A 59 11.16 18.29 -7.51
CA LEU A 59 12.06 17.32 -6.92
C LEU A 59 11.30 16.02 -6.59
N GLN A 60 11.89 14.89 -6.98
CA GLN A 60 11.30 13.57 -6.78
C GLN A 60 12.09 12.80 -5.72
N HIS A 61 11.38 12.27 -4.73
CA HIS A 61 11.91 11.37 -3.71
C HIS A 61 11.28 9.99 -3.88
N GLN A 62 12.10 8.95 -3.89
CA GLN A 62 11.65 7.57 -4.04
C GLN A 62 11.74 6.82 -2.72
N PHE A 63 10.69 6.07 -2.41
CA PHE A 63 10.53 5.34 -1.16
C PHE A 63 10.17 3.89 -1.47
N PRO A 64 11.02 2.92 -1.08
CA PRO A 64 10.70 1.50 -1.20
C PRO A 64 9.78 1.05 -0.07
N PHE A 65 8.81 0.21 -0.40
CA PHE A 65 7.85 -0.41 0.51
C PHE A 65 7.70 -1.89 0.18
N ASP A 66 7.11 -2.68 1.09
CA ASP A 66 6.79 -4.08 0.79
C ASP A 66 5.77 -4.17 -0.35
N ARG A 67 4.79 -3.25 -0.37
CA ARG A 67 3.89 -3.03 -1.50
C ARG A 67 3.18 -1.67 -1.44
N VAL A 68 2.81 -1.15 -2.61
CA VAL A 68 2.08 0.09 -2.84
C VAL A 68 0.78 -0.23 -3.58
N PHE A 69 -0.33 -0.10 -2.88
CA PHE A 69 -1.67 -0.31 -3.40
C PHE A 69 -2.16 0.94 -4.13
N TRP A 70 -2.49 0.78 -5.41
CA TRP A 70 -3.02 1.87 -6.24
C TRP A 70 -4.54 1.79 -6.29
N SER A 71 -5.22 2.39 -5.31
CA SER A 71 -6.70 2.37 -5.24
C SER A 71 -7.32 3.56 -5.97
N ILE A 72 -6.72 4.02 -7.08
CA ILE A 72 -7.27 5.09 -7.92
C ILE A 72 -7.94 4.46 -9.14
N PRO A 73 -9.26 4.62 -9.32
CA PRO A 73 -9.96 4.07 -10.47
C PRO A 73 -9.47 4.72 -11.77
N GLY A 74 -9.55 3.97 -12.88
CA GLY A 74 -8.93 4.33 -14.15
C GLY A 74 -9.44 5.63 -14.78
N ASP A 75 -10.63 6.08 -14.41
CA ASP A 75 -11.20 7.38 -14.81
C ASP A 75 -10.48 8.59 -14.20
N GLN A 76 -9.68 8.38 -13.14
CA GLN A 76 -8.90 9.43 -12.44
C GLN A 76 -7.38 9.30 -12.65
N VAL A 77 -6.94 8.51 -13.64
CA VAL A 77 -5.53 8.29 -13.96
C VAL A 77 -5.26 8.64 -15.42
N ALA A 78 -4.23 9.45 -15.66
CA ALA A 78 -3.81 9.82 -17.02
C ALA A 78 -3.09 8.69 -17.76
N THR A 79 -2.63 7.67 -17.03
CA THR A 79 -1.77 6.59 -17.53
C THR A 79 -2.37 5.22 -17.20
N SER A 80 -2.76 4.48 -18.24
CA SER A 80 -3.48 3.19 -18.16
C SER A 80 -2.64 1.99 -17.68
N SER A 81 -1.44 2.22 -17.16
CA SER A 81 -0.44 1.15 -16.95
C SER A 81 -0.38 0.62 -15.51
N VAL A 82 -1.08 1.24 -14.56
CA VAL A 82 -1.06 0.82 -13.15
C VAL A 82 -2.34 0.06 -12.81
N ALA A 83 -2.21 -1.17 -12.30
CA ALA A 83 -3.34 -1.99 -11.89
C ALA A 83 -4.03 -1.40 -10.65
N TYR A 84 -5.36 -1.34 -10.69
CA TYR A 84 -6.17 -0.90 -9.56
C TYR A 84 -6.19 -1.98 -8.46
N THR A 85 -5.96 -1.56 -7.21
CA THR A 85 -6.08 -2.43 -6.03
C THR A 85 -7.39 -2.14 -5.29
N ASP A 86 -8.24 -3.15 -5.18
CA ASP A 86 -9.48 -3.09 -4.42
C ASP A 86 -9.28 -3.47 -2.93
N GLN A 87 -10.38 -3.53 -2.16
CA GLN A 87 -10.31 -3.89 -0.75
C GLN A 87 -9.99 -5.38 -0.52
N ALA A 88 -10.42 -6.26 -1.42
CA ALA A 88 -10.19 -7.69 -1.29
C ALA A 88 -8.71 -7.98 -1.45
N GLU A 89 -8.06 -7.39 -2.46
CA GLU A 89 -6.63 -7.55 -2.68
C GLU A 89 -5.79 -6.97 -1.52
N VAL A 90 -6.17 -5.81 -0.96
CA VAL A 90 -5.51 -5.27 0.25
C VAL A 90 -5.62 -6.27 1.41
N TYR A 91 -6.79 -6.85 1.63
CA TYR A 91 -7.01 -7.84 2.68
C TYR A 91 -6.22 -9.13 2.44
N GLU A 92 -6.20 -9.64 1.22
CA GLU A 92 -5.46 -10.84 0.85
C GLU A 92 -3.95 -10.69 1.08
N GLN A 93 -3.41 -9.50 0.81
CA GLN A 93 -1.97 -9.25 0.86
C GLN A 93 -1.47 -8.85 2.25
N MET A 94 -2.28 -8.13 3.02
CA MET A 94 -1.91 -7.63 4.35
C MET A 94 -2.64 -8.35 5.49
N GLY A 95 -3.95 -8.60 5.33
CA GLY A 95 -4.80 -9.15 6.37
C GLY A 95 -4.66 -10.67 6.54
N VAL A 96 -4.66 -11.42 5.45
CA VAL A 96 -4.57 -12.90 5.48
C VAL A 96 -3.29 -13.39 6.16
N PRO A 97 -2.09 -12.83 5.90
CA PRO A 97 -0.88 -13.24 6.62
C PRO A 97 -1.00 -13.04 8.14
N VAL A 98 -1.52 -11.89 8.57
CA VAL A 98 -1.71 -11.58 10.00
C VAL A 98 -2.74 -12.51 10.63
N LEU A 99 -3.82 -12.83 9.91
CA LEU A 99 -4.85 -13.77 10.36
C LEU A 99 -4.28 -15.19 10.50
N ASN A 100 -3.47 -15.64 9.54
CA ASN A 100 -2.81 -16.95 9.60
C ASN A 100 -1.86 -17.02 10.80
N SER A 101 -1.06 -15.98 11.04
CA SER A 101 -0.21 -15.90 12.24
C SER A 101 -1.03 -15.98 13.53
N ALA A 102 -2.21 -15.35 13.57
CA ALA A 102 -3.11 -15.46 14.72
C ALA A 102 -3.62 -16.89 14.93
N PHE A 103 -3.96 -17.62 13.86
CA PHE A 103 -4.34 -19.04 13.96
C PHE A 103 -3.20 -19.96 14.42
N GLU A 104 -1.95 -19.59 14.12
CA GLU A 104 -0.76 -20.28 14.63
C GLU A 104 -0.44 -19.93 16.10
N GLY A 105 -1.19 -19.00 16.70
CA GLY A 105 -1.03 -18.58 18.09
C GLY A 105 -0.09 -17.40 18.31
N TYR A 106 0.28 -16.67 17.25
CA TYR A 106 1.07 -15.45 17.35
C TYR A 106 0.19 -14.20 17.50
N ASN A 107 0.74 -13.15 18.10
CA ASN A 107 0.09 -11.85 18.16
C ASN A 107 0.27 -11.12 16.82
N GLY A 108 -0.83 -10.79 16.16
CA GLY A 108 -0.86 -9.96 14.96
C GLY A 108 -1.25 -8.51 15.29
N CYS A 109 -0.67 -7.54 14.60
CA CYS A 109 -1.04 -6.13 14.74
C CYS A 109 -0.96 -5.39 13.40
N ILE A 110 -1.97 -4.59 13.09
CA ILE A 110 -2.04 -3.74 11.90
C ILE A 110 -2.38 -2.33 12.36
N PHE A 111 -1.62 -1.35 11.89
CA PHE A 111 -1.91 0.07 12.10
C PHE A 111 -2.16 0.76 10.76
N ALA A 112 -3.20 1.58 10.70
CA ALA A 112 -3.40 2.53 9.62
C ALA A 112 -2.86 3.90 10.04
N TYR A 113 -2.01 4.50 9.21
CA TYR A 113 -1.41 5.81 9.45
C TYR A 113 -1.58 6.68 8.21
N GLY A 114 -1.96 7.94 8.41
CA GLY A 114 -2.20 8.90 7.34
C GLY A 114 -2.63 10.26 7.88
N GLN A 115 -2.63 11.27 6.99
CA GLN A 115 -3.05 12.64 7.25
C GLN A 115 -4.57 12.79 7.24
#